data_AF-A0A5N1LBS6-F1
#
_entry.id   AF-A0A5N1LBS6-F1
#
_cell.length_a   1.000
_cell.length_b   1.000
_cell.length_c   1.000
_cell.angle_alpha   90.00
_cell.angle_beta   90.00
_cell.angle_gamma   90.00
#
_symmetry.space_group_name_H-M   'P 1'
#
loop_
_entity.id
_entity.type
_entity.pdbx_description
1 polymer ?
#
loop_
_entity_poly.entity_id
_entity_poly.type
_entity_poly.pdbx_seq_one_letter_code
_entity_poly.pdbx_strand_id
1 'polypeptide(L)'
;MTLDAGMCANGHVSYPTHPLCPECGEPQEETLDLADRTGEVVTWTHSTATPPGVREPNTLAIVEFDITDVSGASDEFVRALGQVTTDEVETGDTVEPVYVAELRDPDAGIKVPESQDWDGYRWDPV
;
A
#
# COMPACT_ATOMS: atom_id res chain seq x y z
N MET A 1 -6.59 11.51 3.96
CA MET A 1 -6.70 10.03 4.02
C MET A 1 -5.41 9.55 4.65
N THR A 2 -5.44 8.41 5.33
CA THR A 2 -4.26 7.82 6.00
C THR A 2 -3.90 6.53 5.28
N LEU A 3 -2.62 6.15 5.32
CA LEU A 3 -2.13 4.87 4.82
C LEU A 3 -1.78 4.00 6.03
N ASP A 4 -2.79 3.45 6.67
CA ASP A 4 -2.64 2.83 7.98
C ASP A 4 -2.12 1.38 7.91
N ALA A 5 -1.00 1.12 8.59
CA ALA A 5 -0.59 -0.20 9.02
C ALA A 5 -1.06 -0.46 10.46
N GLY A 6 -1.44 -1.69 10.78
CA GLY A 6 -1.88 -2.07 12.12
C GLY A 6 -0.72 -2.58 12.97
N MET A 7 -0.71 -2.23 14.26
CA MET A 7 0.29 -2.67 15.22
C MET A 7 -0.39 -3.32 16.43
N CYS A 8 0.15 -4.46 16.89
CA CYS A 8 -0.30 -5.12 18.11
C CYS A 8 0.61 -4.80 19.31
N ALA A 9 0.14 -5.14 20.52
CA ALA A 9 0.87 -4.87 21.77
C ALA A 9 2.26 -5.55 21.87
N ASN A 10 2.55 -6.55 21.03
CA ASN A 10 3.87 -7.18 20.95
C ASN A 10 4.83 -6.50 19.96
N GLY A 11 4.36 -5.46 19.24
CA GLY A 11 5.17 -4.68 18.32
C GLY A 11 5.13 -5.13 16.86
N HIS A 12 4.41 -6.22 16.53
CA HIS A 12 4.29 -6.67 15.14
C HIS A 12 3.42 -5.71 14.33
N VAL A 13 3.91 -5.30 13.16
CA VAL A 13 3.27 -4.37 12.23
C VAL A 13 2.87 -5.08 10.97
N SER A 14 1.62 -4.87 10.52
CA SER A 14 1.14 -5.46 9.27
C SER A 14 0.34 -4.46 8.45
N TYR A 15 0.47 -4.58 7.13
CA TYR A 15 -0.38 -3.91 6.17
C TYR A 15 -1.03 -4.94 5.24
N PRO A 16 -2.35 -4.86 4.98
CA PRO A 16 -3.32 -3.95 5.61
C PRO A 16 -3.51 -4.19 7.11
N THR A 17 -4.29 -3.33 7.78
CA THR A 17 -4.71 -3.56 9.17
C THR A 17 -5.53 -4.84 9.29
N HIS A 18 -5.35 -5.58 10.37
CA HIS A 18 -6.13 -6.76 10.71
C HIS A 18 -6.74 -6.63 12.12
N PRO A 19 -7.97 -7.12 12.36
CA PRO A 19 -8.54 -7.13 13.72
C PRO A 19 -7.66 -7.87 14.75
N LEU A 20 -6.95 -8.91 14.29
CA LEU A 20 -6.00 -9.68 15.08
C LEU A 20 -4.68 -9.75 14.31
N CYS A 21 -3.57 -9.61 15.03
CA CYS A 21 -2.23 -9.72 14.50
C CYS A 21 -2.04 -11.07 13.78
N PRO A 22 -1.61 -11.08 12.51
CA PRO A 22 -1.42 -12.32 11.77
C PRO A 22 -0.27 -13.19 12.32
N GLU A 23 0.65 -12.62 13.08
CA GLU A 23 1.79 -13.34 13.66
C GLU A 23 1.48 -13.96 15.02
N CYS A 24 0.89 -13.19 15.94
CA CYS A 24 0.70 -13.63 17.33
C CYS A 24 -0.77 -13.74 17.79
N GLY A 25 -1.74 -13.29 16.98
CA GLY A 25 -3.17 -13.36 17.29
C GLY A 25 -3.68 -12.34 18.31
N GLU A 26 -2.82 -11.47 18.87
CA GLU A 26 -3.23 -10.37 19.73
C GLU A 26 -3.97 -9.28 18.93
N PRO A 27 -4.93 -8.55 19.52
CA PRO A 27 -5.59 -7.44 18.84
C PRO A 27 -4.60 -6.39 18.33
N GLN A 28 -4.85 -5.84 17.13
CA GLN A 28 -4.17 -4.63 16.68
C GLN A 28 -4.96 -3.42 17.18
N GLU A 29 -4.45 -2.77 18.22
CA GLU A 29 -5.10 -1.61 18.85
C GLU A 29 -4.51 -0.28 18.37
N GLU A 30 -3.32 -0.32 17.78
CA GLU A 30 -2.60 0.86 17.30
C GLU A 30 -2.51 0.85 15.77
N THR A 31 -2.37 2.05 15.21
CA THR A 31 -2.17 2.26 13.77
C THR A 31 -0.96 3.16 13.54
N LEU A 32 -0.24 2.89 12.47
CA LEU A 32 0.89 3.65 12.00
C LEU A 32 0.55 4.20 10.61
N ASP A 33 0.48 5.52 10.49
CA ASP A 33 0.28 6.17 9.20
C ASP A 33 1.60 6.19 8.40
N LEU A 34 1.54 5.64 7.20
CA LEU A 34 2.66 5.57 6.27
C LEU A 34 2.63 6.69 5.21
N ALA A 35 1.58 7.53 5.18
CA ALA A 35 1.33 8.45 4.08
C ALA A 35 2.45 9.49 3.85
N ASP A 36 3.15 9.91 4.90
CA ASP A 36 4.26 10.87 4.84
C ASP A 36 5.65 10.18 4.81
N ARG A 37 5.70 8.85 4.70
CA ARG A 37 6.95 8.07 4.64
C ARG A 37 7.34 7.77 3.20
N THR A 38 8.64 7.73 2.92
CA THR A 38 9.16 7.12 1.70
C THR A 38 9.34 5.62 1.89
N GLY A 39 9.21 4.85 0.82
CA GLY A 39 9.52 3.41 0.81
C GLY A 39 10.44 3.03 -0.35
N GLU A 40 11.02 1.84 -0.27
CA GLU A 40 11.87 1.26 -1.31
C GLU A 40 11.11 0.20 -2.11
N VAL A 41 11.23 0.22 -3.43
CA VAL A 41 10.63 -0.79 -4.30
C VAL A 41 11.38 -2.11 -4.15
N VAL A 42 10.72 -3.12 -3.56
CA VAL A 42 11.27 -4.47 -3.41
C VAL A 42 11.20 -5.23 -4.73
N THR A 43 10.06 -5.15 -5.41
CA THR A 43 9.84 -5.79 -6.71
C THR A 43 8.65 -5.15 -7.42
N TRP A 44 8.60 -5.29 -8.73
CA TRP A 44 7.57 -4.69 -9.57
C TRP A 44 7.19 -5.58 -10.75
N THR A 45 6.05 -5.25 -11.38
CA THR A 45 5.61 -5.87 -12.64
C THR A 45 4.77 -4.90 -13.46
N HIS A 46 4.80 -5.06 -14.78
CA HIS A 46 3.92 -4.36 -15.71
C HIS A 46 2.76 -5.27 -16.13
N SER A 47 1.54 -4.89 -15.74
CA SER A 47 0.33 -5.53 -16.25
C SER A 47 -0.10 -4.84 -17.55
N THR A 48 0.13 -5.49 -18.68
CA THR A 48 -0.14 -4.92 -20.01
C THR A 48 -1.55 -5.23 -20.55
N ALA A 49 -2.33 -6.02 -19.82
CA ALA A 49 -3.68 -6.44 -20.24
C ALA A 49 -4.58 -6.45 -18.99
N THR A 50 -5.13 -5.30 -18.64
CA THR A 50 -5.83 -5.12 -17.36
C THR A 50 -7.33 -5.30 -17.49
N PRO A 51 -8.03 -5.67 -16.40
CA PRO A 51 -9.49 -5.66 -16.40
C PRO A 51 -10.07 -4.28 -16.74
N PRO A 52 -11.31 -4.21 -17.27
CA PRO A 52 -12.00 -2.95 -17.51
C PRO A 52 -12.02 -2.03 -16.29
N GLY A 53 -11.80 -0.74 -16.55
CA GLY A 53 -11.73 0.33 -15.54
C GLY A 53 -10.38 0.46 -14.86
N VAL A 54 -9.47 -0.52 -15.00
CA VAL A 54 -8.08 -0.38 -14.57
C VAL A 54 -7.25 0.19 -15.73
N ARG A 55 -6.30 1.07 -15.41
CA ARG A 55 -5.37 1.68 -16.38
C ARG A 55 -4.60 0.59 -17.13
N GLU A 56 -4.32 0.77 -18.42
CA GLU A 56 -3.48 -0.13 -19.20
C GLU A 56 -2.42 0.68 -19.97
N PRO A 57 -1.11 0.39 -19.80
CA PRO A 57 -0.53 -0.54 -18.83
C PRO A 57 -0.76 -0.10 -17.37
N ASN A 58 -0.68 -1.05 -16.43
CA ASN A 58 -0.68 -0.78 -14.99
C ASN A 58 0.58 -1.35 -14.35
N THR A 59 1.49 -0.46 -14.00
CA THR A 59 2.69 -0.78 -13.26
C THR A 59 2.36 -0.95 -11.78
N LEU A 60 2.73 -2.10 -11.21
CA LEU A 60 2.48 -2.47 -9.82
C LEU A 60 3.82 -2.71 -9.13
N ALA A 61 3.94 -2.23 -7.89
CA ALA A 61 5.13 -2.46 -7.07
C ALA A 61 4.76 -2.84 -5.64
N ILE A 62 5.58 -3.74 -5.08
CA ILE A 62 5.64 -3.98 -3.64
C ILE A 62 6.71 -3.05 -3.10
N VAL A 63 6.30 -2.18 -2.19
CA VAL A 63 7.13 -1.18 -1.54
C VAL A 63 7.31 -1.55 -0.08
N GLU A 64 8.52 -1.43 0.44
CA GLU A 64 8.80 -1.57 1.86
C GLU A 64 9.12 -0.23 2.51
N PHE A 65 8.43 0.05 3.62
CA PHE A 65 8.63 1.23 4.44
C PHE A 65 9.47 0.85 5.64
N ASP A 66 10.56 1.58 5.86
CA ASP A 66 11.34 1.50 7.09
C ASP A 66 10.50 2.02 8.26
N ILE A 67 10.41 1.20 9.31
CA ILE A 67 9.68 1.49 10.55
C ILE A 67 10.57 1.31 11.79
N THR A 68 11.90 1.26 11.60
CA THR A 68 12.87 1.11 12.70
C THR A 68 12.87 2.31 13.66
N ASP A 69 12.38 3.47 13.21
CA ASP A 69 12.17 4.68 14.02
C ASP A 69 10.88 4.63 14.85
N VAL A 70 9.97 3.69 14.58
CA VAL A 70 8.67 3.60 15.23
C VAL A 70 8.84 2.96 16.61
N SER A 71 8.56 3.74 17.64
CA SER A 71 8.62 3.28 19.02
C SER A 71 7.67 2.11 19.26
N GLY A 72 8.19 1.00 19.78
CA GLY A 72 7.40 -0.19 20.11
C GLY A 72 7.24 -1.18 18.96
N ALA A 73 7.62 -0.81 17.73
CA ALA A 73 7.70 -1.77 16.63
C ALA A 73 8.82 -2.79 16.90
N SER A 74 8.53 -4.06 16.63
CA SER A 74 9.53 -5.12 16.62
C SER A 74 10.06 -5.42 15.21
N ASP A 75 9.28 -5.06 14.20
CA ASP A 75 9.64 -5.23 12.79
C ASP A 75 10.52 -4.08 12.29
N GLU A 76 11.38 -4.37 11.32
CA GLU A 76 12.21 -3.37 10.66
C GLU A 76 11.47 -2.71 9.48
N PHE A 77 10.58 -3.46 8.82
CA PHE A 77 9.88 -3.03 7.61
C PHE A 77 8.42 -3.46 7.60
N VAL A 78 7.56 -2.63 6.99
CA VAL A 78 6.20 -3.01 6.58
C VAL A 78 6.04 -2.86 5.08
N ARG A 79 5.36 -3.81 4.43
CA ARG A 79 5.24 -3.86 2.97
C ARG A 79 3.82 -3.60 2.48
N ALA A 80 3.70 -2.83 1.41
CA ALA A 80 2.44 -2.55 0.74
C ALA A 80 2.53 -2.77 -0.77
N LEU A 81 1.46 -3.30 -1.36
CA LEU A 81 1.29 -3.40 -2.81
C LEU A 81 0.48 -2.19 -3.29
N GLY A 82 0.91 -1.56 -4.37
CA GLY A 82 0.21 -0.43 -4.97
C GLY A 82 0.56 -0.24 -6.45
N GLN A 83 -0.19 0.64 -7.11
CA GLN A 83 0.12 1.07 -8.48
C GLN A 83 1.21 2.13 -8.44
N VAL A 84 2.13 2.09 -9.39
CA VAL A 84 3.13 3.16 -9.57
C VAL A 84 2.52 4.24 -10.46
N THR A 85 2.88 5.50 -10.24
CA THR A 85 2.39 6.66 -11.01
C THR A 85 2.91 6.66 -12.46
N THR A 86 4.07 6.04 -12.68
CA THR A 86 4.81 5.93 -13.94
C THR A 86 4.95 4.47 -14.41
N ASP A 87 5.44 4.31 -15.64
CA ASP A 87 5.89 3.03 -16.21
C ASP A 87 7.41 2.81 -16.03
N GLU A 88 8.09 3.74 -15.35
CA GLU A 88 9.53 3.72 -15.13
C GLU A 88 9.78 3.53 -13.63
N VAL A 89 10.10 2.29 -13.24
CA VAL A 89 10.43 1.92 -11.87
C VAL A 89 11.33 0.69 -11.87
N GLU A 90 12.29 0.66 -10.96
CA GLU A 90 13.22 -0.44 -10.75
C GLU A 90 13.23 -0.89 -9.29
N THR A 91 13.70 -2.11 -9.03
CA THR A 91 13.96 -2.56 -7.65
C THR A 91 15.06 -1.69 -7.02
N GLY A 92 14.82 -1.22 -5.81
CA GLY A 92 15.69 -0.30 -5.08
C GLY A 92 15.33 1.18 -5.25
N ASP A 93 14.38 1.52 -6.13
CA ASP A 93 13.93 2.90 -6.28
C ASP A 93 13.18 3.37 -5.03
N THR A 94 13.39 4.63 -4.67
CA THR A 94 12.64 5.29 -3.59
C THR A 94 11.35 5.88 -4.16
N VAL A 95 10.25 5.64 -3.46
CA VAL A 95 8.92 6.14 -3.82
C VAL A 95 8.23 6.78 -2.62
N GLU A 96 7.29 7.67 -2.88
CA GLU A 96 6.38 8.24 -1.90
C GLU A 96 4.91 7.86 -2.17
N PRO A 97 4.06 7.71 -1.13
CA PRO A 97 2.62 7.55 -1.28
C PRO A 97 1.97 8.82 -1.81
N VAL A 98 1.24 8.69 -2.91
CA VAL A 98 0.40 9.77 -3.45
C VAL A 98 -1.06 9.32 -3.46
N TYR A 99 -1.88 10.06 -2.72
CA TYR A 99 -3.31 9.82 -2.69
C TYR A 99 -3.96 10.17 -4.04
N VAL A 100 -4.87 9.30 -4.50
CA VAL A 100 -5.72 9.52 -5.67
C VAL A 100 -7.17 9.23 -5.31
N ALA A 101 -8.07 10.09 -5.79
CA ALA A 101 -9.52 9.94 -5.56
C ALA A 101 -10.13 8.75 -6.33
N GLU A 102 -9.43 8.23 -7.34
CA GLU A 102 -9.93 7.14 -8.19
C GLU A 102 -8.77 6.26 -8.69
N LEU A 103 -8.63 5.07 -8.11
CA LEU A 103 -7.66 4.04 -8.53
C LEU A 103 -8.09 3.31 -9.80
N ARG A 104 -9.38 3.28 -10.11
CA ARG A 104 -9.98 2.64 -11.28
C ARG A 104 -11.38 3.22 -11.53
N ASP A 105 -11.81 3.23 -12.78
CA ASP A 105 -13.10 3.75 -13.22
C ASP A 105 -14.26 2.91 -12.62
N PRO A 106 -15.15 3.52 -11.81
CA PRO A 106 -16.27 2.82 -11.17
C PRO A 106 -17.35 2.35 -12.15
N ASP A 107 -17.53 3.04 -13.29
CA ASP A 107 -18.57 2.74 -14.29
C ASP A 107 -18.14 1.62 -15.25
N ALA A 108 -16.84 1.44 -15.44
CA ALA A 108 -16.28 0.35 -16.26
C ALA A 108 -16.05 -0.96 -15.47
N GLY A 109 -16.09 -0.90 -14.14
CA GLY A 109 -15.81 -2.04 -13.27
C GLY A 109 -16.92 -3.09 -13.19
N ILE A 110 -16.57 -4.30 -12.74
CA ILE A 110 -17.54 -5.39 -12.49
C ILE A 110 -18.28 -5.26 -11.15
N LYS A 111 -17.91 -4.28 -10.32
CA LYS A 111 -18.46 -4.04 -8.98
C LYS A 111 -19.57 -3.00 -9.06
N VAL A 112 -20.53 -3.06 -8.14
CA VAL A 112 -21.53 -1.99 -7.98
C VAL A 112 -20.80 -0.73 -7.51
N PRO A 113 -20.94 0.44 -8.17
CA PRO A 113 -20.18 1.65 -7.82
C PRO A 113 -20.23 2.02 -6.34
N GLU A 114 -21.40 1.93 -5.71
CA GLU A 114 -21.60 2.30 -4.30
C GLU A 114 -21.13 1.23 -3.29
N SER A 115 -20.58 0.10 -3.74
CA SER A 115 -20.23 -1.03 -2.86
C SER A 115 -18.88 -0.89 -2.14
N GLN A 116 -18.09 0.11 -2.52
CA GLN A 116 -16.75 0.34 -2.00
C GLN A 116 -16.32 1.78 -2.31
N ASP A 117 -15.31 2.25 -1.61
CA ASP A 117 -14.55 3.42 -2.03
C ASP A 117 -13.62 3.06 -3.20
N TRP A 118 -13.29 4.07 -3.99
CA TRP A 118 -12.47 3.93 -5.21
C TRP A 118 -11.15 4.68 -5.13
N ASP A 119 -10.96 5.43 -4.05
CA ASP A 119 -9.73 6.15 -3.77
C ASP A 119 -8.67 5.26 -3.13
N GLY A 120 -7.47 5.79 -2.98
CA GLY A 120 -6.37 5.11 -2.31
C GLY A 120 -5.02 5.72 -2.66
N TYR A 121 -3.96 4.95 -2.47
CA TYR A 121 -2.59 5.41 -2.70
C TYR A 121 -1.95 4.75 -3.92
N ARG A 122 -1.11 5.53 -4.59
CA ARG A 122 -0.16 5.10 -5.62
C ARG A 122 1.26 5.43 -5.14
N TRP A 123 2.26 4.84 -5.78
CA TRP A 123 3.67 5.09 -5.51
C TRP A 123 4.23 6.04 -6.56
N ASP A 124 4.72 7.20 -6.13
CA ASP A 124 5.39 8.16 -7.01
C ASP A 124 6.91 8.08 -6.80
N PRO A 125 7.71 7.77 -7.83
CA PRO A 125 9.17 7.83 -7.73
C PRO A 125 9.67 9.22 -7.30
N VAL A 126 10.63 9.27 -6.38
CA VAL A 126 11.19 10.52 -5.80
C VAL A 126 12.46 10.98 -6.52
#